data_AF-A0A8J6Z061-F1
#
_entry.id   AF-A0A8J6Z061-F1
#
_cell.length_a   1.000
_cell.length_b   1.000
_cell.length_c   1.000
_cell.angle_alpha   90.00
_cell.angle_beta   90.00
_cell.angle_gamma   90.00
#
_symmetry.space_group_name_H-M   'P 1'
#
loop_
_entity.id
_entity.type
_entity.pdbx_description
1 polymer ?
#
loop_
_entity_poly.entity_id
_entity_poly.type
_entity_poly.pdbx_seq_one_letter_code
_entity_poly.pdbx_strand_id
1 'polypeptide(L)'
;MADKKFFGAAQELRIKLSDMINAGKPPLEIILELAKLVGEISGEDSYYQTTREQILAVYGFALKEKFILDDELAEVKARLEKISAAYENPDFTEEEHIRIGYALESHKEEIARLESLKND
;
A
#
# COMPACT_ATOMS: atom_id res chain seq x y z
N MET A 1 31.80 17.83 -5.73
CA MET A 1 31.28 17.13 -6.94
C MET A 1 30.39 16.02 -6.44
N ALA A 2 29.14 15.91 -6.92
CA ALA A 2 28.32 14.76 -6.58
C ALA A 2 28.99 13.48 -7.10
N ASP A 3 28.92 12.41 -6.31
CA ASP A 3 29.51 11.10 -6.62
C ASP A 3 28.92 10.55 -7.93
N LYS A 4 29.74 9.90 -8.78
CA LYS A 4 29.30 9.20 -10.00
C LYS A 4 28.17 8.21 -9.70
N LYS A 5 28.15 7.62 -8.50
CA LYS A 5 27.06 6.76 -8.01
C LYS A 5 25.73 7.51 -7.90
N PHE A 6 25.74 8.73 -7.38
CA PHE A 6 24.55 9.57 -7.27
C PHE A 6 23.95 9.93 -8.63
N PHE A 7 24.81 10.29 -9.61
CA PHE A 7 24.36 10.57 -10.96
C PHE A 7 23.71 9.36 -11.64
N GLY A 8 24.28 8.16 -11.45
CA GLY A 8 23.68 6.92 -11.96
C GLY A 8 22.29 6.67 -11.39
N ALA A 9 22.12 6.76 -10.07
CA ALA A 9 20.84 6.59 -9.40
C ALA A 9 19.79 7.62 -9.84
N ALA A 10 20.19 8.90 -9.96
CA ALA A 10 19.31 9.95 -10.46
C ALA A 10 18.87 9.74 -11.92
N GLN A 11 19.77 9.22 -12.77
CA GLN A 11 19.44 8.90 -14.15
C GLN A 11 18.45 7.73 -14.25
N GLU A 12 18.60 6.71 -13.41
CA GLU A 12 17.68 5.57 -13.34
C GLU A 12 16.28 6.01 -12.90
N LEU A 13 16.18 6.81 -11.83
CA LEU A 13 14.91 7.38 -11.36
C LEU A 13 14.20 8.17 -12.48
N ARG A 14 14.94 9.00 -13.22
CA ARG A 14 14.38 9.81 -14.32
C ARG A 14 13.80 8.93 -15.44
N ILE A 15 14.51 7.86 -15.81
CA ILE A 15 14.05 6.91 -16.84
C ILE A 15 12.77 6.23 -16.36
N LYS A 16 12.79 5.64 -15.16
CA LYS A 16 11.63 4.94 -14.59
C LYS A 16 10.40 5.85 -14.46
N LEU A 17 10.58 7.09 -14.00
CA LEU A 17 9.49 8.07 -13.94
C LEU A 17 8.88 8.33 -15.33
N SER A 18 9.74 8.57 -16.33
CA SER A 18 9.29 8.83 -17.70
C SER A 18 8.55 7.62 -18.27
N ASP A 19 9.04 6.41 -18.02
CA ASP A 19 8.43 5.17 -18.48
C ASP A 19 7.04 4.96 -17.85
N MET A 20 6.90 5.20 -16.54
CA MET A 20 5.62 5.07 -15.86
C MET A 20 4.59 6.11 -16.34
N ILE A 21 5.03 7.35 -16.60
CA ILE A 21 4.17 8.40 -17.18
C ILE A 21 3.74 8.01 -18.60
N ASN A 22 4.68 7.58 -19.44
CA ASN A 22 4.38 7.18 -20.82
C ASN A 22 3.47 5.95 -20.88
N ALA A 23 3.56 5.05 -19.90
CA ALA A 23 2.68 3.89 -19.75
C ALA A 23 1.28 4.26 -19.21
N GLY A 24 1.07 5.50 -18.77
CA GLY A 24 -0.21 5.95 -18.20
C GLY A 24 -0.52 5.34 -16.84
N LYS A 25 0.50 5.04 -16.02
CA LYS A 25 0.29 4.50 -14.67
C LYS A 25 -0.52 5.47 -13.80
N PRO A 26 -1.35 4.96 -12.87
CA PRO A 26 -2.04 5.79 -11.89
C PRO A 26 -1.06 6.65 -11.08
N PRO A 27 -1.36 7.94 -10.82
CA PRO A 27 -0.44 8.84 -10.10
C PRO A 27 -0.01 8.32 -8.72
N LEU A 28 -0.90 7.68 -7.97
CA LEU A 28 -0.58 7.09 -6.67
C LEU A 28 0.47 5.97 -6.79
N GLU A 29 0.30 5.07 -7.77
CA GLU A 29 1.25 3.99 -8.05
C GLU A 29 2.62 4.55 -8.42
N ILE A 30 2.67 5.63 -9.22
CA ILE A 30 3.92 6.32 -9.56
C ILE A 30 4.63 6.83 -8.29
N ILE A 31 3.91 7.48 -7.37
CA ILE A 31 4.48 8.02 -6.13
C ILE A 31 5.05 6.89 -5.27
N LEU A 32 4.29 5.81 -5.09
CA LEU A 32 4.70 4.69 -4.25
C LEU A 32 5.90 3.93 -4.86
N GLU A 33 5.93 3.73 -6.18
CA GLU A 33 7.08 3.14 -6.86
C GLU A 33 8.33 4.02 -6.76
N LEU A 34 8.17 5.36 -6.87
CA LEU A 34 9.29 6.27 -6.62
C LEU A 34 9.77 6.20 -5.17
N ALA A 35 8.87 6.12 -4.19
CA ALA A 35 9.25 5.96 -2.79
C ALA A 35 10.05 4.65 -2.59
N LYS A 36 9.63 3.55 -3.20
CA LYS A 36 10.38 2.30 -3.16
C LYS A 36 11.81 2.46 -3.71
N LEU A 37 11.94 3.05 -4.90
CA LEU A 37 13.26 3.27 -5.53
C LEU A 37 14.14 4.21 -4.71
N VAL A 38 13.57 5.25 -4.11
CA VAL A 38 14.31 6.15 -3.21
C VAL A 38 14.79 5.40 -1.98
N GLY A 39 13.96 4.55 -1.37
CA GLY A 39 14.33 3.71 -0.23
C GLY A 39 15.49 2.77 -0.58
N GLU A 40 15.45 2.11 -1.75
CA GLU A 40 16.54 1.26 -2.23
C GLU A 40 17.86 2.04 -2.43
N ILE A 41 17.78 3.26 -2.95
CA ILE A 41 18.95 4.13 -3.18
C ILE A 41 19.54 4.65 -1.86
N SER A 42 18.68 5.00 -0.89
CA SER A 42 19.08 5.57 0.40
C SER A 42 19.47 4.50 1.43
N GLY A 43 19.10 3.23 1.20
CA GLY A 43 19.24 2.15 2.18
C GLY A 43 18.16 2.20 3.28
N GLU A 44 17.02 2.83 3.00
CA GLU A 44 15.88 2.94 3.91
C GLU A 44 14.71 2.07 3.41
N ASP A 45 14.75 0.77 3.73
CA ASP A 45 13.76 -0.22 3.29
C ASP A 45 12.32 0.14 3.71
N SER A 46 12.15 0.90 4.79
CA SER A 46 10.85 1.34 5.31
C SER A 46 10.23 2.51 4.54
N TYR A 47 10.98 3.19 3.67
CA TYR A 47 10.54 4.48 3.11
C TYR A 47 9.25 4.35 2.27
N TYR A 48 9.08 3.24 1.56
CA TYR A 48 7.83 2.90 0.86
C TYR A 48 6.63 2.88 1.84
N GLN A 49 6.77 2.14 2.93
CA GLN A 49 5.69 1.94 3.90
C GLN A 49 5.34 3.25 4.60
N THR A 50 6.35 4.01 5.04
CA THR A 50 6.17 5.34 5.65
C THR A 50 5.45 6.30 4.69
N THR A 51 5.82 6.30 3.41
CA THR A 51 5.18 7.16 2.41
C THR A 51 3.73 6.76 2.19
N ARG A 52 3.44 5.46 2.07
CA ARG A 52 2.06 4.95 1.94
C ARG A 52 1.19 5.35 3.14
N GLU A 53 1.71 5.21 4.35
CA GLU A 53 1.01 5.59 5.59
C GLU A 53 0.74 7.10 5.65
N GLN A 54 1.69 7.94 5.23
CA GLN A 54 1.49 9.38 5.13
C GLN A 54 0.42 9.74 4.10
N ILE A 55 0.41 9.08 2.95
CA ILE A 55 -0.62 9.30 1.93
C ILE A 55 -2.00 8.94 2.47
N LEU A 56 -2.13 7.76 3.08
CA LEU A 56 -3.40 7.32 3.66
C LEU A 56 -3.86 8.24 4.79
N ALA A 57 -2.96 8.64 5.69
CA ALA A 57 -3.31 9.50 6.83
C ALA A 57 -3.75 10.91 6.39
N VAL A 58 -3.00 11.53 5.48
CA VAL A 58 -3.27 12.92 5.06
C VAL A 58 -4.35 12.96 3.99
N TYR A 59 -4.13 12.30 2.86
CA TYR A 59 -5.03 12.40 1.71
C TYR A 59 -6.27 11.51 1.90
N GLY A 60 -6.10 10.30 2.44
CA GLY A 60 -7.21 9.40 2.72
C GLY A 60 -8.07 9.88 3.90
N PHE A 61 -7.50 9.93 5.11
CA PHE A 61 -8.29 10.16 6.33
C PHE A 61 -8.59 11.64 6.61
N ALA A 62 -7.60 12.53 6.48
CA ALA A 62 -7.81 13.95 6.81
C ALA A 62 -8.53 14.71 5.69
N LEU A 63 -8.17 14.45 4.43
CA LEU A 63 -8.77 15.14 3.26
C LEU A 63 -9.93 14.38 2.63
N LYS A 64 -10.18 13.13 3.04
CA LYS A 64 -11.25 12.27 2.49
C LYS A 64 -11.19 12.12 0.97
N GLU A 65 -9.99 12.06 0.40
CA GLU A 65 -9.83 11.86 -1.04
C GLU A 65 -10.30 10.45 -1.42
N LYS A 66 -11.42 10.41 -2.14
CA LYS A 66 -12.13 9.17 -2.46
C LYS A 66 -11.24 8.13 -3.15
N PHE A 67 -10.37 8.54 -4.06
CA PHE A 67 -9.51 7.59 -4.79
C PHE A 67 -8.46 6.93 -3.87
N ILE A 68 -7.97 7.61 -2.84
CA ILE A 68 -7.06 7.02 -1.83
C ILE A 68 -7.82 6.03 -0.95
N LEU A 69 -9.02 6.40 -0.51
CA LEU A 69 -9.88 5.52 0.29
C LEU A 69 -10.34 4.30 -0.53
N ASP A 70 -10.57 4.45 -1.83
CA ASP A 70 -10.92 3.36 -2.75
C ASP A 70 -9.75 2.37 -2.91
N ASP A 71 -8.53 2.87 -3.04
CA ASP A 71 -7.31 2.05 -3.13
C ASP A 71 -7.07 1.25 -1.84
N GLU A 72 -7.13 1.91 -0.68
CA GLU A 72 -7.02 1.24 0.62
C GLU A 72 -8.12 0.18 0.81
N LEU A 73 -9.37 0.52 0.48
CA LEU A 73 -10.49 -0.40 0.58
C LEU A 73 -10.30 -1.64 -0.31
N ALA A 74 -9.78 -1.46 -1.53
CA ALA A 74 -9.48 -2.56 -2.43
C ALA A 74 -8.39 -3.49 -1.84
N GLU A 75 -7.35 -2.90 -1.23
CA GLU A 75 -6.29 -3.68 -0.60
C GLU A 75 -6.77 -4.44 0.64
N VAL A 76 -7.54 -3.81 1.53
CA VAL A 76 -8.10 -4.48 2.72
C VAL A 76 -9.04 -5.61 2.31
N LYS A 77 -9.86 -5.43 1.26
CA LYS A 77 -10.72 -6.49 0.70
C LYS A 77 -9.89 -7.66 0.15
N ALA A 78 -8.84 -7.39 -0.63
CA ALA A 78 -7.96 -8.44 -1.15
C ALA A 78 -7.23 -9.21 -0.03
N ARG A 79 -6.88 -8.54 1.08
CA ARG A 79 -6.31 -9.20 2.27
C ARG A 79 -7.36 -10.05 2.97
N LEU A 80 -8.58 -9.54 3.17
CA LEU A 80 -9.69 -10.29 3.76
C LEU A 80 -9.97 -11.58 2.97
N GLU A 81 -9.95 -11.55 1.64
CA GLU A 81 -10.14 -12.74 0.80
C GLU A 81 -9.08 -13.82 1.07
N LYS A 82 -7.80 -13.43 1.18
CA LYS A 82 -6.70 -14.35 1.51
C LYS A 82 -6.84 -14.93 2.91
N ILE A 83 -7.22 -14.11 3.89
CA ILE A 83 -7.44 -14.56 5.27
C ILE A 83 -8.65 -15.50 5.33
N SER A 84 -9.70 -15.23 4.55
CA SER A 84 -10.89 -16.08 4.46
C SER A 84 -10.52 -17.44 3.87
N ALA A 85 -9.74 -17.47 2.80
CA ALA A 85 -9.24 -18.72 2.23
C ALA A 85 -8.35 -19.51 3.22
N ALA A 86 -7.54 -18.81 4.02
CA ALA A 86 -6.75 -19.44 5.08
C ALA A 86 -7.62 -20.01 6.20
N TYR A 87 -8.72 -19.33 6.57
CA TYR A 87 -9.64 -19.80 7.60
C TYR A 87 -10.35 -21.10 7.23
N GLU A 88 -10.56 -21.38 5.95
CA GLU A 88 -11.18 -22.63 5.49
C GLU A 88 -10.20 -23.81 5.38
N ASN A 89 -8.91 -23.60 5.65
CA ASN A 89 -7.89 -24.65 5.54
C ASN A 89 -8.00 -25.65 6.70
N PRO A 90 -8.36 -26.93 6.45
CA PRO A 90 -8.52 -27.92 7.51
C PRO A 90 -7.20 -28.37 8.17
N ASP A 91 -6.04 -28.00 7.60
CA ASP A 91 -4.72 -28.34 8.15
C ASP A 91 -4.35 -27.48 9.37
N PHE A 92 -5.11 -26.42 9.67
CA PHE A 92 -4.87 -25.57 10.82
C PHE A 92 -5.49 -26.12 12.10
N THR A 93 -4.81 -25.84 13.20
CA THR A 93 -5.28 -26.14 14.55
C THR A 93 -6.43 -25.21 14.96
N GLU A 94 -7.18 -25.61 15.98
CA GLU A 94 -8.25 -24.78 16.55
C GLU A 94 -7.75 -23.41 17.01
N GLU A 95 -6.57 -23.35 17.65
CA GLU A 95 -5.98 -22.08 18.08
C GLU A 95 -5.59 -21.19 16.89
N GLU A 96 -5.09 -21.77 15.79
CA GLU A 96 -4.80 -21.03 14.56
C GLU A 96 -6.08 -20.50 13.93
N HIS A 97 -7.16 -21.29 13.84
CA HIS A 97 -8.45 -20.82 13.37
C HIS A 97 -9.00 -19.68 14.24
N ILE A 98 -8.86 -19.73 15.57
CA ILE A 98 -9.27 -18.64 16.45
C ILE A 98 -8.52 -17.35 16.10
N ARG A 99 -7.19 -17.40 15.92
CA ARG A 99 -6.38 -16.23 15.55
C ARG A 99 -6.74 -15.68 14.17
N ILE A 100 -6.93 -16.55 13.19
CA ILE A 100 -7.38 -16.16 11.84
C ILE A 100 -8.77 -15.54 11.90
N GLY A 101 -9.66 -16.08 12.74
CA GLY A 101 -10.99 -15.52 13.00
C GLY A 101 -10.95 -14.09 13.53
N TYR A 102 -10.05 -13.78 14.47
CA TYR A 102 -9.84 -12.40 14.92
C TYR A 102 -9.34 -11.49 13.80
N ALA A 103 -8.43 -11.98 12.95
CA ALA A 103 -7.97 -11.21 11.79
C ALA A 103 -9.11 -10.94 10.80
N LEU A 104 -10.00 -11.91 10.55
CA LEU A 104 -11.18 -11.72 9.70
C LEU A 104 -12.09 -10.61 10.21
N GLU A 105 -12.46 -10.65 11.48
CA GLU A 105 -13.35 -9.63 12.06
C GLU A 105 -12.72 -8.25 12.02
N SER A 106 -11.43 -8.12 12.37
CA SER A 106 -10.71 -6.85 12.29
C SER A 106 -10.70 -6.27 10.86
N HIS A 107 -10.53 -7.09 9.82
CA HIS A 107 -10.56 -6.61 8.43
C HIS A 107 -11.99 -6.24 7.98
N LYS A 108 -13.03 -6.95 8.44
CA LYS A 108 -14.43 -6.58 8.17
C LYS A 108 -14.79 -5.24 8.81
N GLU A 109 -14.35 -5.00 10.05
CA GLU A 109 -14.55 -3.73 10.76
C GLU A 109 -13.87 -2.57 10.03
N GLU A 110 -12.64 -2.75 9.56
CA GLU A 110 -11.93 -1.71 8.82
C GLU A 110 -12.58 -1.42 7.45
N ILE A 111 -13.06 -2.44 6.74
CA ILE A 111 -13.85 -2.26 5.51
C ILE A 111 -15.08 -1.39 5.77
N ALA A 112 -15.85 -1.69 6.83
CA ALA A 112 -17.04 -0.92 7.17
C ALA A 112 -16.71 0.54 7.49
N ARG A 113 -15.61 0.79 8.21
CA ARG A 113 -15.11 2.14 8.51
C ARG A 113 -14.67 2.89 7.25
N LEU A 114 -13.93 2.25 6.36
CA LEU A 114 -13.50 2.86 5.09
C LEU A 114 -14.71 3.20 4.20
N GLU A 115 -15.71 2.32 4.15
CA GLU A 115 -16.95 2.56 3.44
C GLU A 115 -17.76 3.72 4.04
N SER A 116 -17.78 3.89 5.36
CA SER A 116 -18.44 5.04 5.99
C SER A 116 -17.76 6.36 5.66
N LEU A 117 -16.42 6.41 5.69
CA LEU A 117 -15.64 7.62 5.39
C LEU A 117 -15.85 8.14 3.96
N LYS A 118 -16.22 7.26 3.02
CA LYS A 118 -16.50 7.61 1.62
C LYS A 118 -17.90 8.17 1.37
N ASN A 119 -18.83 7.95 2.30
CA ASN A 119 -20.23 8.36 2.16
C ASN A 119 -20.57 9.63 2.94
N ASP A 120 -19.59 10.17 3.68
CA ASP A 120 -19.66 11.46 4.41
C ASP A 120 -19.29 12.65 3.51
#